data_AF-A0A0D2RCD3-F1
#
_entry.id   AF-A0A0D2RCD3-F1
#
_cell.length_a   1.000
_cell.length_b   1.000
_cell.length_c   1.000
_cell.angle_alpha   90.00
_cell.angle_beta   90.00
_cell.angle_gamma   90.00
#
_symmetry.space_group_name_H-M   'P 1'
#
loop_
_entity.id
_entity.type
_entity.pdbx_description
1 polymer ?
#
loop_
_entity_poly.entity_id
_entity_poly.type
_entity_poly.pdbx_seq_one_letter_code
_entity_poly.pdbx_strand_id
1 'polypeptide(L)'
;MEENLDCSASNLLCSENASSCFDDDLDFNAIKEFGVSPDCDHHLKNQIFNQQDPFFINNRSTYLMGSSGFAIQSDDRIKEMVEKEVEHLPEDDYLKRLRSGDLDLSVRKEALDWIWKASAYYGFGPLSLCLSINYLDRFLSVYDIPRGKTWTVQLLAVACLSIAAKMEETKVPLSVDLQVGEPKFVFEAKTIYRMEVLVLSTLKWKMQVITPCSFIDYFMSKICNDQYPSSMSISRSLQLILSTIKGIDFLEFRPSEIAAAMAISVSGDMQTLSIDKAVSSFAFVGKVKNNK
;
A
#
# COMPACT_ATOMS: atom_id res chain seq x y z
N MET A 1 -58.12 37.65 15.59
CA MET A 1 -58.36 36.21 15.79
C MET A 1 -57.98 35.55 14.48
N GLU A 2 -56.69 35.47 14.18
CA GLU A 2 -55.75 34.43 14.64
C GLU A 2 -56.14 33.03 14.13
N GLU A 3 -55.29 32.58 13.21
CA GLU A 3 -54.71 31.23 13.03
C GLU A 3 -55.61 30.01 12.85
N ASN A 4 -55.42 29.34 11.71
CA ASN A 4 -55.32 27.88 11.56
C ASN A 4 -54.69 27.58 10.19
N LEU A 5 -53.40 27.24 10.12
CA LEU A 5 -52.74 25.93 10.26
C LEU A 5 -52.68 25.10 8.96
N ASP A 6 -51.48 24.57 8.74
CA ASP A 6 -50.87 24.02 7.53
C ASP A 6 -51.63 22.92 6.76
N CYS A 7 -51.39 22.93 5.44
CA CYS A 7 -51.45 21.75 4.59
C CYS A 7 -50.02 21.44 4.11
N SER A 8 -49.33 20.54 4.82
CA SER A 8 -48.10 19.91 4.31
C SER A 8 -48.35 18.43 4.12
N ALA A 9 -48.35 18.03 2.86
CA ALA A 9 -48.53 16.67 2.41
C ALA A 9 -47.19 15.90 2.46
N SER A 10 -47.32 14.62 2.82
CA SER A 10 -46.47 13.52 2.36
C SER A 10 -45.07 13.37 2.98
N ASN A 11 -45.03 12.84 4.21
CA ASN A 11 -43.93 11.98 4.64
C ASN A 11 -44.11 10.59 4.03
N LEU A 12 -43.43 10.34 2.91
CA LEU A 12 -43.25 9.00 2.34
C LEU A 12 -42.25 8.24 3.23
N LEU A 13 -42.80 7.38 4.08
CA LEU A 13 -42.11 6.31 4.77
C LEU A 13 -41.55 5.33 3.73
N CYS A 14 -40.22 5.18 3.65
CA CYS A 14 -39.62 4.01 3.04
C CYS A 14 -39.50 2.93 4.12
N SER A 15 -40.38 1.93 4.01
CA SER A 15 -40.35 0.69 4.76
C SER A 15 -39.07 -0.09 4.48
N GLU A 16 -38.51 -0.68 5.54
CA GLU A 16 -37.44 -1.67 5.53
C GLU A 16 -37.73 -2.82 4.57
N ASN A 17 -36.68 -3.29 3.87
CA ASN A 17 -36.54 -4.70 3.56
C ASN A 17 -35.09 -5.10 3.87
N ALA A 18 -34.90 -5.67 5.05
CA ALA A 18 -33.78 -6.54 5.34
C ALA A 18 -33.99 -7.84 4.57
N SER A 19 -33.25 -8.03 3.48
CA SER A 19 -33.04 -9.35 2.90
C SER A 19 -31.55 -9.68 2.98
N SER A 20 -31.23 -10.55 3.93
CA SER A 20 -30.01 -11.34 4.03
C SER A 20 -29.64 -11.98 2.69
N CYS A 21 -28.52 -11.58 2.09
CA CYS A 21 -27.97 -12.22 0.88
C CYS A 21 -26.46 -12.47 0.98
N PHE A 22 -25.93 -12.66 2.18
CA PHE A 22 -24.51 -12.98 2.39
C PHE A 22 -24.35 -14.16 3.33
N ASP A 23 -25.01 -15.26 3.00
CA ASP A 23 -24.62 -16.59 3.46
C ASP A 23 -24.80 -17.49 2.25
N ASP A 24 -23.74 -17.64 1.47
CA ASP A 24 -23.50 -18.80 0.63
C ASP A 24 -22.02 -18.79 0.25
N ASP A 25 -21.34 -19.88 0.60
CA ASP A 25 -19.95 -20.16 0.31
C ASP A 25 -19.62 -19.81 -1.15
N LEU A 26 -18.70 -18.86 -1.35
CA LEU A 26 -18.14 -18.57 -2.67
C LEU A 26 -17.20 -19.71 -3.08
N ASP A 27 -17.80 -20.83 -3.45
CA ASP A 27 -17.13 -21.93 -4.09
C ASP A 27 -16.69 -21.45 -5.49
N PHE A 28 -15.37 -21.26 -5.66
CA PHE A 28 -14.76 -20.83 -6.92
C PHE A 28 -15.01 -21.81 -8.09
N ASN A 29 -15.67 -22.94 -7.82
CA ASN A 29 -16.14 -23.88 -8.83
C ASN A 29 -17.42 -23.42 -9.56
N ALA A 30 -18.21 -22.50 -8.99
CA ALA A 30 -19.42 -21.96 -9.63
C ALA A 30 -19.18 -20.69 -10.48
N ILE A 31 -17.94 -20.48 -10.96
CA ILE A 31 -17.55 -19.28 -11.71
C ILE A 31 -17.69 -19.52 -13.22
N LYS A 32 -18.93 -19.45 -13.70
CA LYS A 32 -19.23 -19.10 -15.12
C LYS A 32 -19.70 -17.65 -15.28
N GLU A 33 -19.75 -16.87 -14.19
CA GLU A 33 -20.41 -15.55 -14.17
C GLU A 33 -19.44 -14.35 -14.11
N PHE A 34 -18.13 -14.60 -14.13
CA PHE A 34 -17.13 -13.54 -14.26
C PHE A 34 -16.86 -13.37 -15.76
N GLY A 35 -17.50 -12.38 -16.38
CA GLY A 35 -17.34 -12.04 -17.79
C GLY A 35 -15.90 -11.66 -18.11
N VAL A 36 -15.07 -12.66 -18.40
CA VAL A 36 -13.74 -12.49 -18.99
C VAL A 36 -13.97 -12.49 -20.50
N SER A 37 -13.79 -11.34 -21.14
CA SER A 37 -13.84 -11.26 -22.61
C SER A 37 -12.44 -11.47 -23.18
N PRO A 38 -12.17 -12.55 -23.93
CA PRO A 38 -10.90 -12.73 -24.62
C PRO A 38 -11.04 -12.13 -26.02
N ASP A 39 -10.86 -10.82 -26.13
CA ASP A 39 -10.31 -10.09 -27.28
C ASP A 39 -10.72 -8.62 -27.20
N CYS A 40 -9.74 -7.74 -27.15
CA CYS A 40 -9.87 -6.34 -27.50
C CYS A 40 -8.54 -5.89 -28.11
N ASP A 41 -8.44 -6.06 -29.43
CA ASP A 41 -7.39 -5.48 -30.25
C ASP A 41 -7.71 -3.98 -30.42
N HIS A 42 -6.91 -3.08 -29.83
CA HIS A 42 -6.69 -1.73 -30.39
C HIS A 42 -5.61 -0.92 -29.66
N HIS A 43 -4.65 -0.48 -30.47
CA HIS A 43 -3.70 0.63 -30.32
C HIS A 43 -4.00 1.68 -29.24
N LEU A 44 -3.18 1.69 -28.19
CA LEU A 44 -2.88 2.91 -27.43
C LEU A 44 -1.38 3.24 -27.52
N LYS A 45 -1.10 4.52 -27.81
CA LYS A 45 0.21 5.03 -28.18
C LYS A 45 1.26 4.85 -27.07
N ASN A 46 2.40 4.29 -27.48
CA ASN A 46 3.66 4.30 -26.74
C ASN A 46 4.04 5.71 -26.28
N GLN A 47 4.19 5.90 -24.97
CA GLN A 47 5.12 6.87 -24.42
C GLN A 47 6.01 6.22 -23.36
N ILE A 48 7.22 5.88 -23.84
CA ILE A 48 8.51 5.95 -23.13
C ILE A 48 8.64 5.03 -21.89
N PHE A 49 8.89 3.74 -22.15
CA PHE A 49 9.75 2.93 -21.29
C PHE A 49 11.15 2.89 -21.90
N ASN A 50 12.04 3.78 -21.45
CA ASN A 50 13.46 3.63 -21.65
C ASN A 50 14.19 4.02 -20.35
N GLN A 51 14.65 2.96 -19.66
CA GLN A 51 15.70 2.87 -18.65
C GLN A 51 16.24 4.17 -18.02
N GLN A 52 15.86 4.40 -16.76
CA GLN A 52 16.71 4.63 -15.57
C GLN A 52 15.78 4.79 -14.35
N ASP A 53 16.00 3.98 -13.31
CA ASP A 53 15.27 3.87 -12.02
C ASP A 53 13.80 4.35 -11.96
N PRO A 54 12.80 3.44 -11.83
CA PRO A 54 11.38 3.81 -11.83
C PRO A 54 10.89 4.50 -10.54
N PHE A 55 11.79 5.00 -9.68
CA PHE A 55 11.46 5.59 -8.38
C PHE A 55 11.85 7.07 -8.30
N PHE A 56 11.31 7.89 -9.19
CA PHE A 56 10.91 9.21 -8.73
C PHE A 56 9.63 9.01 -7.92
N ILE A 57 9.78 8.78 -6.61
CA ILE A 57 8.70 9.08 -5.66
C ILE A 57 8.35 10.53 -5.96
N ASN A 58 7.21 10.74 -6.60
CA ASN A 58 6.75 12.08 -6.91
C ASN A 58 6.75 12.82 -5.57
N ASN A 59 7.52 13.91 -5.47
CA ASN A 59 7.63 14.74 -4.26
C ASN A 59 6.25 15.28 -3.80
N ARG A 60 5.15 14.93 -4.47
CA ARG A 60 3.78 15.23 -4.09
C ARG A 60 3.40 14.77 -2.69
N SER A 61 3.89 13.63 -2.21
CA SER A 61 3.71 13.25 -0.79
C SER A 61 4.49 14.15 0.18
N THR A 62 5.59 14.76 -0.27
CA THR A 62 6.39 15.65 0.59
C THR A 62 5.75 17.03 0.79
N TYR A 63 4.87 17.49 -0.12
CA TYR A 63 4.20 18.79 0.04
C TYR A 63 2.99 18.76 0.99
N LEU A 64 2.40 17.59 1.25
CA LEU A 64 1.36 17.44 2.27
C LEU A 64 1.94 17.12 3.66
N MET A 65 3.16 16.59 3.72
CA MET A 65 3.89 16.37 4.98
C MET A 65 4.71 17.59 5.44
N GLY A 66 4.97 18.57 4.57
CA GLY A 66 5.67 19.81 4.92
C GLY A 66 4.78 20.97 5.42
N SER A 67 3.48 20.76 5.60
CA SER A 67 2.59 21.75 6.24
C SER A 67 2.75 21.64 7.76
N SER A 68 3.11 22.76 8.37
CA SER A 68 3.34 23.06 9.79
C SER A 68 2.20 22.66 10.78
N GLY A 69 1.64 21.45 10.70
CA GLY A 69 0.43 21.09 11.44
C GLY A 69 0.26 19.62 11.87
N PHE A 70 1.09 18.68 11.43
CA PHE A 70 1.10 17.33 12.04
C PHE A 70 2.09 17.32 13.20
N ALA A 71 1.56 17.36 14.42
CA ALA A 71 2.34 17.12 15.63
C ALA A 71 3.09 15.79 15.49
N ILE A 72 4.35 15.75 15.97
CA ILE A 72 5.05 14.49 16.25
C ILE A 72 4.05 13.58 16.97
N GLN A 73 3.84 12.37 16.44
CA GLN A 73 2.88 11.45 17.04
C GLN A 73 3.25 11.27 18.52
N SER A 74 2.29 11.47 19.42
CA SER A 74 2.54 11.30 20.85
C SER A 74 2.92 9.85 21.13
N ASP A 75 3.79 9.65 22.11
CA ASP A 75 4.24 8.31 22.50
C ASP A 75 3.04 7.41 22.86
N ASP A 76 1.97 7.98 23.43
CA ASP A 76 0.72 7.27 23.74
C ASP A 76 0.01 6.74 22.48
N ARG A 77 -0.05 7.55 21.41
CA ARG A 77 -0.67 7.14 20.14
C ARG A 77 0.16 6.04 19.47
N ILE A 78 1.48 6.18 19.49
CA ILE A 78 2.38 5.17 18.92
C ILE A 78 2.25 3.86 19.68
N LYS A 79 2.16 3.91 21.02
CA LYS A 79 1.92 2.74 21.84
C LYS A 79 0.63 2.02 21.45
N GLU A 80 -0.48 2.76 21.30
CA GLU A 80 -1.75 2.20 20.83
C GLU A 80 -1.62 1.56 19.43
N MET A 81 -0.87 2.20 18.54
CA MET A 81 -0.60 1.63 17.20
C MET A 81 0.20 0.33 17.28
N VAL A 82 1.22 0.26 18.13
CA VAL A 82 2.02 -0.96 18.34
C VAL A 82 1.18 -2.08 18.94
N GLU A 83 0.25 -1.77 19.85
CA GLU A 83 -0.66 -2.77 20.42
C GLU A 83 -1.63 -3.33 19.37
N LYS A 84 -2.09 -2.49 18.43
CA LYS A 84 -3.06 -2.86 17.39
C LYS A 84 -2.45 -3.43 16.11
N GLU A 85 -1.14 -3.31 15.89
CA GLU A 85 -0.53 -3.72 14.61
C GLU A 85 -0.70 -5.22 14.34
N VAL A 86 -0.73 -6.04 15.39
CA VAL A 86 -0.92 -7.50 15.31
C VAL A 86 -2.28 -7.89 14.72
N GLU A 87 -3.31 -7.05 14.87
CA GLU A 87 -4.64 -7.31 14.30
C GLU A 87 -4.67 -7.19 12.77
N HIS A 88 -3.60 -6.66 12.19
CA HIS A 88 -3.48 -6.37 10.77
C HIS A 88 -2.40 -7.20 10.08
N LEU A 89 -1.93 -8.26 10.74
CA LEU A 89 -1.02 -9.23 10.14
C LEU A 89 -1.80 -10.30 9.35
N PRO A 90 -1.17 -10.95 8.35
CA PRO A 90 -1.68 -12.19 7.78
C PRO A 90 -1.78 -13.30 8.84
N GLU A 91 -2.52 -14.38 8.56
CA GLU A 91 -2.59 -15.56 9.45
C GLU A 91 -1.19 -16.14 9.73
N ASP A 92 -0.98 -16.65 10.95
CA ASP A 92 0.32 -17.08 11.47
C ASP A 92 1.00 -18.18 10.61
N ASP A 93 0.21 -19.02 9.93
CA ASP A 93 0.71 -20.09 9.08
C ASP A 93 1.06 -19.63 7.65
N TYR A 94 0.72 -18.41 7.27
CA TYR A 94 0.87 -17.88 5.91
C TYR A 94 2.32 -17.97 5.41
N LEU A 95 3.28 -17.44 6.18
CA LEU A 95 4.70 -17.47 5.83
C LEU A 95 5.22 -18.91 5.73
N LYS A 96 4.78 -19.78 6.62
CA LYS A 96 5.16 -21.20 6.61
C LYS A 96 4.64 -21.90 5.36
N ARG A 97 3.40 -21.63 4.95
CA ARG A 97 2.79 -22.17 3.72
C ARG A 97 3.48 -21.66 2.46
N LEU A 98 3.90 -20.40 2.42
CA LEU A 98 4.72 -19.86 1.32
C LEU A 98 6.10 -20.51 1.25
N ARG A 99 6.78 -20.72 2.39
CA ARG A 99 8.12 -21.34 2.45
C ARG A 99 8.12 -22.84 2.12
N SER A 100 7.07 -23.55 2.52
CA SER A 100 6.90 -24.99 2.25
C SER A 100 6.42 -25.29 0.83
N GLY A 101 5.80 -24.31 0.15
CA GLY A 101 5.19 -24.49 -1.17
C GLY A 101 3.74 -24.96 -1.13
N ASP A 102 3.13 -25.01 0.07
CA ASP A 102 1.68 -25.24 0.23
C ASP A 102 0.86 -24.11 -0.40
N LEU A 103 1.38 -22.88 -0.36
CA LEU A 103 0.88 -21.73 -1.13
C LEU A 103 1.85 -21.38 -2.26
N ASP A 104 1.32 -21.17 -3.45
CA ASP A 104 2.13 -20.82 -4.62
C ASP A 104 2.66 -19.38 -4.53
N LEU A 105 3.95 -19.24 -4.20
CA LEU A 105 4.63 -17.94 -4.10
C LEU A 105 4.55 -17.12 -5.41
N SER A 106 4.38 -17.75 -6.57
CA SER A 106 4.25 -17.04 -7.84
C SER A 106 3.00 -16.18 -7.91
N VAL A 107 1.92 -16.59 -7.24
CA VAL A 107 0.66 -15.83 -7.12
C VAL A 107 0.91 -14.47 -6.47
N ARG A 108 1.60 -14.47 -5.32
CA ARG A 108 1.97 -13.23 -4.62
C ARG A 108 2.85 -12.35 -5.50
N LYS A 109 3.88 -12.94 -6.12
CA LYS A 109 4.82 -12.19 -6.98
C LYS A 109 4.14 -11.53 -8.18
N GLU A 110 3.23 -12.24 -8.85
CA GLU A 110 2.49 -11.71 -9.99
C GLU A 110 1.54 -10.57 -9.58
N ALA A 111 0.82 -10.73 -8.46
CA ALA A 111 -0.02 -9.67 -7.92
C ALA A 111 0.79 -8.42 -7.53
N LEU A 112 1.95 -8.61 -6.89
CA LEU A 112 2.83 -7.49 -6.52
C LEU A 112 3.39 -6.75 -7.73
N ASP A 113 3.82 -7.47 -8.78
CA ASP A 113 4.30 -6.85 -10.03
C ASP A 113 3.21 -5.99 -10.67
N TRP A 114 1.98 -6.51 -10.71
CA TRP A 114 0.84 -5.77 -11.22
C TRP A 114 0.54 -4.51 -10.39
N ILE A 115 0.44 -4.65 -9.05
CA ILE A 115 0.21 -3.54 -8.12
C ILE A 115 1.26 -2.45 -8.32
N TRP A 116 2.53 -2.84 -8.49
CA TRP A 116 3.63 -1.91 -8.68
C TRP A 116 3.51 -1.11 -9.96
N LYS A 117 3.25 -1.78 -11.08
CA LYS A 117 3.11 -1.15 -12.40
C LYS A 117 1.95 -0.16 -12.40
N ALA A 118 0.80 -0.56 -11.87
CA ALA A 118 -0.37 0.29 -11.79
C ALA A 118 -0.16 1.49 -10.85
N SER A 119 0.43 1.27 -9.68
CA SER A 119 0.76 2.35 -8.75
C SER A 119 1.74 3.35 -9.33
N ALA A 120 2.77 2.88 -10.04
CA ALA A 120 3.74 3.74 -10.71
C ALA A 120 3.10 4.57 -11.84
N TYR A 121 2.19 3.98 -12.61
CA TYR A 121 1.47 4.68 -13.68
C TYR A 121 0.62 5.84 -13.16
N TYR A 122 -0.09 5.65 -12.05
CA TYR A 122 -0.92 6.69 -11.43
C TYR A 122 -0.16 7.61 -10.47
N GLY A 123 1.09 7.28 -10.14
CA GLY A 123 1.90 8.02 -9.18
C GLY A 123 1.36 7.96 -7.75
N PHE A 124 0.80 6.80 -7.35
CA PHE A 124 0.32 6.57 -5.98
C PHE A 124 1.47 6.61 -4.96
N GLY A 125 1.13 7.02 -3.75
CA GLY A 125 2.05 7.14 -2.64
C GLY A 125 2.49 5.80 -2.04
N PRO A 126 3.56 5.81 -1.24
CA PRO A 126 4.07 4.60 -0.59
C PRO A 126 3.07 3.98 0.38
N LEU A 127 2.20 4.77 1.01
CA LEU A 127 1.15 4.28 1.91
C LEU A 127 0.12 3.43 1.16
N SER A 128 -0.34 3.87 -0.03
CA SER A 128 -1.26 3.08 -0.86
C SER A 128 -0.65 1.74 -1.30
N LEU A 129 0.65 1.73 -1.64
CA LEU A 129 1.40 0.49 -1.89
C LEU A 129 1.48 -0.40 -0.63
N CYS A 130 1.87 0.16 0.51
CA CYS A 130 1.92 -0.51 1.81
C CYS A 130 0.55 -1.17 2.14
N LEU A 131 -0.56 -0.46 1.94
CA LEU A 131 -1.93 -0.94 2.17
C LEU A 131 -2.35 -2.04 1.20
N SER A 132 -2.14 -1.85 -0.11
CA SER A 132 -2.53 -2.84 -1.13
C SER A 132 -1.83 -4.18 -0.93
N ILE A 133 -0.55 -4.16 -0.56
CA ILE A 133 0.24 -5.36 -0.26
C ILE A 133 -0.26 -6.02 1.03
N ASN A 134 -0.58 -5.25 2.06
CA ASN A 134 -1.15 -5.81 3.29
C ASN A 134 -2.52 -6.48 3.04
N TYR A 135 -3.40 -5.85 2.26
CA TYR A 135 -4.69 -6.45 1.90
C TYR A 135 -4.51 -7.74 1.11
N LEU A 136 -3.57 -7.75 0.16
CA LEU A 136 -3.23 -8.93 -0.62
C LEU A 136 -2.75 -10.08 0.28
N ASP A 137 -1.75 -9.83 1.14
CA ASP A 137 -1.15 -10.86 1.98
C ASP A 137 -2.16 -11.41 3.01
N ARG A 138 -2.97 -10.55 3.64
CA ARG A 138 -4.05 -10.98 4.55
C ARG A 138 -5.11 -11.78 3.80
N PHE A 139 -5.50 -11.38 2.59
CA PHE A 139 -6.46 -12.12 1.79
C PHE A 139 -5.92 -13.51 1.44
N LEU A 140 -4.69 -13.60 0.94
CA LEU A 140 -4.05 -14.86 0.55
C LEU A 140 -3.73 -15.77 1.73
N SER A 141 -3.66 -15.23 2.95
CA SER A 141 -3.49 -16.05 4.16
C SER A 141 -4.74 -16.88 4.49
N VAL A 142 -5.93 -16.33 4.19
CA VAL A 142 -7.22 -16.99 4.41
C VAL A 142 -7.68 -17.74 3.16
N TYR A 143 -7.40 -17.20 1.97
CA TYR A 143 -7.94 -17.69 0.71
C TYR A 143 -6.85 -18.28 -0.20
N ASP A 144 -6.97 -19.57 -0.52
CA ASP A 144 -6.09 -20.23 -1.48
C ASP A 144 -6.64 -20.07 -2.91
N ILE A 145 -5.83 -19.52 -3.81
CA ILE A 145 -6.23 -19.32 -5.21
C ILE A 145 -5.97 -20.62 -5.98
N PRO A 146 -7.00 -21.24 -6.59
CA PRO A 146 -6.82 -22.48 -7.34
C PRO A 146 -5.77 -22.33 -8.45
N ARG A 147 -4.85 -23.29 -8.51
CA ARG A 147 -3.82 -23.35 -9.56
C ARG A 147 -4.44 -23.28 -10.95
N GLY A 148 -3.83 -22.48 -11.84
CA GLY A 148 -4.28 -22.31 -13.22
C GLY A 148 -5.30 -21.19 -13.46
N LYS A 149 -5.81 -20.53 -12.40
CA LYS A 149 -6.69 -19.35 -12.53
C LYS A 149 -5.91 -18.04 -12.41
N THR A 150 -4.95 -17.81 -13.31
CA THR A 150 -4.08 -16.62 -13.29
C THR A 150 -4.85 -15.29 -13.40
N TRP A 151 -6.02 -15.29 -14.05
CA TRP A 151 -6.90 -14.12 -14.10
C TRP A 151 -7.36 -13.67 -12.70
N THR A 152 -7.54 -14.60 -11.76
CA THR A 152 -7.96 -14.29 -10.39
C THR A 152 -6.88 -13.50 -9.66
N VAL A 153 -5.61 -13.79 -9.93
CA VAL A 153 -4.46 -13.08 -9.34
C VAL A 153 -4.47 -11.61 -9.76
N GLN A 154 -4.66 -11.35 -11.06
CA GLN A 154 -4.74 -9.98 -11.56
C GLN A 154 -5.98 -9.26 -11.02
N LEU A 155 -7.15 -9.93 -10.99
CA LEU A 155 -8.37 -9.33 -10.45
C LEU A 155 -8.24 -8.97 -8.96
N LEU A 156 -7.62 -9.86 -8.16
CA LEU A 156 -7.32 -9.60 -6.76
C LEU A 156 -6.38 -8.40 -6.60
N ALA A 157 -5.32 -8.34 -7.40
CA ALA A 157 -4.38 -7.23 -7.40
C ALA A 157 -5.05 -5.88 -7.71
N VAL A 158 -5.94 -5.85 -8.73
CA VAL A 158 -6.76 -4.68 -9.08
C VAL A 158 -7.65 -4.26 -7.91
N ALA A 159 -8.34 -5.22 -7.28
CA ALA A 159 -9.24 -4.94 -6.17
C ALA A 159 -8.49 -4.41 -4.93
N CYS A 160 -7.40 -5.05 -4.53
CA CYS A 160 -6.57 -4.61 -3.41
C CYS A 160 -6.02 -3.20 -3.64
N LEU A 161 -5.53 -2.91 -4.85
CA LEU A 161 -5.04 -1.58 -5.19
C LEU A 161 -6.16 -0.54 -5.23
N SER A 162 -7.32 -0.88 -5.78
CA SER A 162 -8.46 0.03 -5.80
C SER A 162 -8.91 0.42 -4.41
N ILE A 163 -9.01 -0.57 -3.50
CA ILE A 163 -9.37 -0.28 -2.11
C ILE A 163 -8.29 0.58 -1.44
N ALA A 164 -7.01 0.26 -1.62
CA ALA A 164 -5.92 1.05 -1.04
C ALA A 164 -5.93 2.50 -1.54
N ALA A 165 -6.16 2.70 -2.84
CA ALA A 165 -6.29 4.03 -3.42
C ALA A 165 -7.48 4.80 -2.82
N LYS A 166 -8.64 4.15 -2.63
CA LYS A 166 -9.81 4.74 -1.96
C LYS A 166 -9.56 5.12 -0.50
N MET A 167 -8.66 4.41 0.18
CA MET A 167 -8.34 4.67 1.59
C MET A 167 -7.32 5.80 1.78
N GLU A 168 -6.38 5.97 0.84
CA GLU A 168 -5.21 6.83 1.05
C GLU A 168 -5.09 8.00 0.04
N GLU A 169 -5.53 7.81 -1.20
CA GLU A 169 -5.25 8.77 -2.28
C GLU A 169 -6.32 9.86 -2.37
N THR A 170 -5.90 11.11 -2.55
CA THR A 170 -6.83 12.23 -2.73
C THR A 170 -7.61 12.15 -4.04
N LYS A 171 -6.98 11.58 -5.08
CA LYS A 171 -7.57 11.43 -6.41
C LYS A 171 -7.51 9.97 -6.82
N VAL A 172 -8.67 9.34 -6.81
CA VAL A 172 -8.82 7.92 -7.09
C VAL A 172 -9.39 7.77 -8.50
N PRO A 173 -8.68 7.11 -9.43
CA PRO A 173 -9.23 6.73 -10.74
C PRO A 173 -10.43 5.79 -10.60
N LEU A 174 -11.20 5.58 -11.67
CA LEU A 174 -12.22 4.54 -11.65
C LEU A 174 -11.55 3.17 -11.54
N SER A 175 -12.18 2.20 -10.86
CA SER A 175 -11.59 0.86 -10.68
C SER A 175 -11.23 0.18 -12.01
N VAL A 176 -12.01 0.43 -13.07
CA VAL A 176 -11.75 -0.08 -14.41
C VAL A 176 -10.48 0.50 -15.04
N ASP A 177 -10.16 1.76 -14.72
CA ASP A 177 -9.00 2.45 -15.27
C ASP A 177 -7.70 1.93 -14.67
N LEU A 178 -7.74 1.33 -13.47
CA LEU A 178 -6.55 0.79 -12.79
C LEU A 178 -5.88 -0.36 -13.55
N GLN A 179 -6.52 -0.91 -14.58
CA GLN A 179 -6.07 -2.01 -15.44
C GLN A 179 -5.03 -1.59 -16.47
N VAL A 180 -3.92 -1.01 -16.01
CA VAL A 180 -2.84 -0.46 -16.86
C VAL A 180 -1.66 -1.42 -16.99
N GLY A 181 -0.68 -1.06 -17.85
CA GLY A 181 0.58 -1.78 -17.98
C GLY A 181 0.46 -3.10 -18.75
N GLU A 182 -0.28 -3.09 -19.86
CA GLU A 182 -0.54 -4.25 -20.72
C GLU A 182 -1.13 -5.43 -19.93
N PRO A 183 -2.34 -5.25 -19.35
CA PRO A 183 -2.96 -6.29 -18.55
C PRO A 183 -3.21 -7.54 -19.39
N LYS A 184 -2.99 -8.72 -18.81
CA LYS A 184 -3.29 -10.00 -19.47
C LYS A 184 -4.79 -10.22 -19.63
N PHE A 185 -5.57 -9.66 -18.71
CA PHE A 185 -7.02 -9.77 -18.65
C PHE A 185 -7.64 -8.40 -18.42
N VAL A 186 -8.79 -8.13 -19.03
CA VAL A 186 -9.56 -6.91 -18.77
C VAL A 186 -10.90 -7.28 -18.17
N PHE A 187 -11.23 -6.64 -17.06
CA PHE A 187 -12.41 -6.89 -16.24
C PHE A 187 -13.38 -5.73 -16.32
N GLU A 188 -14.66 -6.05 -16.36
CA GLU A 188 -15.74 -5.08 -16.21
C GLU A 188 -15.79 -4.51 -14.78
N ALA A 189 -16.33 -3.30 -14.64
CA ALA A 189 -16.49 -2.63 -13.34
C ALA A 189 -17.20 -3.51 -12.30
N LYS A 190 -18.26 -4.23 -12.72
CA LYS A 190 -19.03 -5.12 -11.84
C LYS A 190 -18.19 -6.27 -11.29
N THR A 191 -17.28 -6.82 -12.10
CA THR A 191 -16.36 -7.89 -11.71
C THR A 191 -15.36 -7.40 -10.67
N ILE A 192 -14.78 -6.22 -10.91
CA ILE A 192 -13.83 -5.60 -9.96
C ILE A 192 -14.55 -5.29 -8.64
N TYR A 193 -15.74 -4.69 -8.70
CA TYR A 193 -16.55 -4.40 -7.52
C TYR A 193 -16.87 -5.65 -6.69
N ARG A 194 -17.26 -6.76 -7.34
CA ARG A 194 -17.50 -8.04 -6.64
C ARG A 194 -16.24 -8.52 -5.90
N MET A 195 -15.07 -8.39 -6.54
CA MET A 195 -13.80 -8.74 -5.91
C MET A 195 -13.44 -7.79 -4.75
N GLU A 196 -13.70 -6.48 -4.89
CA GLU A 196 -13.49 -5.53 -3.80
C GLU A 196 -14.33 -5.89 -2.57
N VAL A 197 -15.62 -6.20 -2.77
CA VAL A 197 -16.52 -6.62 -1.69
C VAL A 197 -16.04 -7.93 -1.05
N LEU A 198 -15.55 -8.88 -1.84
CA LEU A 198 -14.97 -10.11 -1.32
C LEU A 198 -13.75 -9.83 -0.44
N VAL A 199 -12.80 -9.01 -0.91
CA VAL A 199 -11.63 -8.59 -0.11
C VAL A 199 -12.07 -7.91 1.17
N LEU A 200 -12.97 -6.93 1.10
CA LEU A 200 -13.49 -6.19 2.26
C LEU A 200 -14.14 -7.14 3.28
N SER A 201 -14.94 -8.09 2.81
CA SER A 201 -15.64 -9.05 3.67
C SER A 201 -14.67 -10.03 4.33
N THR A 202 -13.72 -10.59 3.57
CA THR A 202 -12.66 -11.46 4.10
C THR A 202 -11.83 -10.75 5.17
N LEU A 203 -11.51 -9.47 4.95
CA LEU A 203 -10.74 -8.65 5.88
C LEU A 203 -11.59 -8.01 6.99
N LYS A 204 -12.87 -8.38 7.10
CA LYS A 204 -13.83 -7.88 8.09
C LYS A 204 -13.88 -6.35 8.13
N TRP A 205 -13.73 -5.72 6.96
CA TRP A 205 -13.70 -4.26 6.77
C TRP A 205 -12.60 -3.52 7.55
N LYS A 206 -11.60 -4.24 8.10
CA LYS A 206 -10.45 -3.66 8.81
C LYS A 206 -9.42 -3.13 7.80
N MET A 207 -9.75 -2.01 7.14
CA MET A 207 -8.93 -1.41 6.08
C MET A 207 -7.98 -0.32 6.57
N GLN A 208 -8.22 0.26 7.75
CA GLN A 208 -7.29 1.21 8.36
C GLN A 208 -6.12 0.46 9.03
N VAL A 209 -5.26 -0.10 8.18
CA VAL A 209 -4.14 -0.95 8.59
C VAL A 209 -2.96 -0.11 9.06
N ILE A 210 -2.28 -0.62 10.08
CA ILE A 210 -1.00 -0.09 10.56
C ILE A 210 0.13 -0.74 9.76
N THR A 211 0.86 0.05 8.99
CA THR A 211 1.93 -0.42 8.10
C THR A 211 3.29 0.11 8.58
N PRO A 212 4.43 -0.43 8.12
CA PRO A 212 5.73 0.14 8.49
C PRO A 212 5.84 1.62 8.08
N CYS A 213 5.20 1.97 6.95
CA CYS A 213 5.07 3.35 6.48
C CYS A 213 4.43 4.28 7.55
N SER A 214 3.55 3.78 8.43
CA SER A 214 2.84 4.54 9.46
C SER A 214 3.70 4.98 10.65
N PHE A 215 4.83 4.31 10.88
CA PHE A 215 5.72 4.55 12.02
C PHE A 215 6.99 5.34 11.67
N ILE A 216 7.31 5.48 10.38
CA ILE A 216 8.64 5.94 9.97
C ILE A 216 8.96 7.36 10.46
N ASP A 217 7.99 8.26 10.39
CA ASP A 217 8.16 9.65 10.83
C ASP A 217 8.47 9.75 12.32
N TYR A 218 7.81 8.91 13.12
CA TYR A 218 8.03 8.83 14.57
C TYR A 218 9.46 8.38 14.88
N PHE A 219 9.90 7.24 14.34
CA PHE A 219 11.23 6.71 14.62
C PHE A 219 12.34 7.64 14.09
N MET A 220 12.16 8.20 12.89
CA MET A 220 13.10 9.17 12.32
C MET A 220 13.21 10.43 13.17
N SER A 221 12.08 10.96 13.65
CA SER A 221 12.07 12.11 14.56
C SER A 221 12.80 11.80 15.87
N LYS A 222 12.54 10.65 16.49
CA LYS A 222 13.21 10.24 17.73
C LYS A 222 14.72 10.07 17.56
N ILE A 223 15.18 9.49 16.46
CA ILE A 223 16.62 9.36 16.16
C ILE A 223 17.27 10.72 15.92
N CYS A 224 16.54 11.67 15.33
CA CYS A 224 17.00 13.04 15.13
C CYS A 224 16.83 13.96 16.35
N ASN A 225 16.66 13.41 17.57
CA ASN A 225 16.43 14.18 18.80
C ASN A 225 15.20 15.11 18.71
N ASP A 226 14.08 14.56 18.25
CA ASP A 226 12.81 15.26 18.01
C ASP A 226 12.92 16.42 16.99
N GLN A 227 13.99 16.46 16.19
CA GLN A 227 14.07 17.35 15.03
C GLN A 227 13.32 16.76 13.85
N TYR A 228 12.88 17.64 12.94
CA TYR A 228 12.20 17.20 11.73
C TYR A 228 13.21 16.47 10.80
N PRO A 229 12.97 15.20 10.46
CA PRO A 229 13.89 14.46 9.63
C PRO A 229 13.94 15.03 8.22
N SER A 230 15.10 14.93 7.58
CA SER A 230 15.24 15.43 6.21
C SER A 230 14.30 14.66 5.26
N SER A 231 13.69 15.36 4.30
CA SER A 231 12.84 14.73 3.28
C SER A 231 13.57 13.59 2.54
N MET A 232 14.88 13.72 2.34
CA MET A 232 15.72 12.67 1.76
C MET A 232 15.75 11.40 2.62
N SER A 233 15.89 11.54 3.94
CA SER A 233 15.93 10.42 4.87
C SER A 233 14.58 9.70 4.95
N ILE A 234 13.48 10.45 4.97
CA ILE A 234 12.12 9.88 4.93
C ILE A 234 11.92 9.10 3.63
N SER A 235 12.19 9.74 2.49
CA SER A 235 12.05 9.12 1.16
C SER A 235 12.89 7.85 1.04
N ARG A 236 14.15 7.89 1.49
CA ARG A 236 15.03 6.71 1.48
C ARG A 236 14.49 5.58 2.36
N SER A 237 13.97 5.91 3.54
CA SER A 237 13.39 4.91 4.44
C SER A 237 12.15 4.26 3.83
N LEU A 238 11.27 5.05 3.21
CA LEU A 238 10.09 4.55 2.52
C LEU A 238 10.48 3.65 1.34
N GLN A 239 11.51 3.99 0.56
CA GLN A 239 12.02 3.11 -0.51
C GLN A 239 12.51 1.77 0.02
N LEU A 240 13.21 1.76 1.15
CA LEU A 240 13.69 0.52 1.77
C LEU A 240 12.53 -0.32 2.32
N ILE A 241 11.56 0.31 2.99
CA ILE A 241 10.31 -0.36 3.41
C ILE A 241 9.62 -1.01 2.21
N LEU A 242 9.41 -0.24 1.15
CA LEU A 242 8.79 -0.68 -0.09
C LEU A 242 9.55 -1.83 -0.77
N SER A 243 10.88 -1.86 -0.65
CA SER A 243 11.70 -2.97 -1.15
C SER A 243 11.58 -4.22 -0.26
N THR A 244 11.47 -4.00 1.04
CA THR A 244 11.39 -5.04 2.09
C THR A 244 10.08 -5.82 2.00
N ILE A 245 8.94 -5.13 1.87
CA ILE A 245 7.61 -5.75 1.79
C ILE A 245 7.39 -6.57 0.51
N LYS A 246 8.25 -6.43 -0.51
CA LYS A 246 8.25 -7.33 -1.68
C LYS A 246 8.73 -8.73 -1.33
N GLY A 247 9.69 -8.84 -0.40
CA GLY A 247 10.17 -10.12 0.10
C GLY A 247 9.14 -10.79 0.99
N ILE A 248 9.25 -12.11 1.15
CA ILE A 248 8.46 -12.85 2.14
C ILE A 248 9.17 -12.97 3.48
N ASP A 249 10.50 -12.80 3.50
CA ASP A 249 11.30 -12.99 4.71
C ASP A 249 10.97 -11.96 5.79
N PHE A 250 10.43 -10.80 5.40
CA PHE A 250 10.03 -9.77 6.35
C PHE A 250 8.61 -9.89 6.87
N LEU A 251 7.85 -10.90 6.40
CA LEU A 251 6.51 -11.17 6.93
C LEU A 251 6.53 -11.69 8.38
N GLU A 252 7.69 -12.14 8.88
CA GLU A 252 7.85 -12.57 10.27
C GLU A 252 8.00 -11.42 11.27
N PHE A 253 8.23 -10.19 10.79
CA PHE A 253 8.42 -9.01 11.64
C PHE A 253 7.17 -8.14 11.65
N ARG A 254 6.96 -7.47 12.79
CA ARG A 254 5.86 -6.52 12.94
C ARG A 254 6.15 -5.21 12.18
N PRO A 255 5.11 -4.47 11.76
CA PRO A 255 5.27 -3.18 11.10
C PRO A 255 6.18 -2.19 11.84
N SER A 256 6.07 -2.10 13.16
CA SER A 256 6.88 -1.25 14.02
C SER A 256 8.36 -1.64 14.02
N GLU A 257 8.67 -2.95 14.02
CA GLU A 257 10.03 -3.49 13.98
C GLU A 257 10.71 -3.18 12.66
N ILE A 258 9.99 -3.38 11.54
CA ILE A 258 10.47 -3.03 10.20
C ILE A 258 10.76 -1.53 10.12
N ALA A 259 9.82 -0.69 10.57
CA ALA A 259 9.99 0.76 10.52
C ALA A 259 11.18 1.26 11.35
N ALA A 260 11.32 0.75 12.57
CA ALA A 260 12.45 1.09 13.44
C ALA A 260 13.79 0.68 12.81
N ALA A 261 13.87 -0.54 12.27
CA ALA A 261 15.09 -1.01 11.60
C ALA A 261 15.47 -0.13 10.40
N MET A 262 14.49 0.26 9.58
CA MET A 262 14.73 1.14 8.42
C MET A 262 15.17 2.54 8.85
N ALA A 263 14.54 3.11 9.88
CA ALA A 263 14.92 4.42 10.41
C ALA A 263 16.36 4.43 10.94
N ILE A 264 16.76 3.37 11.66
CA ILE A 264 18.12 3.20 12.18
C ILE A 264 19.13 3.04 11.03
N SER A 265 18.82 2.18 10.06
CA SER A 265 19.70 1.93 8.91
C SER A 265 19.99 3.20 8.12
N VAL A 266 18.94 3.98 7.78
CA VAL A 266 19.10 5.21 6.99
C VAL A 266 19.85 6.28 7.78
N SER A 267 19.61 6.37 9.09
CA SER A 267 20.31 7.32 9.94
C SER A 267 21.80 6.99 10.08
N GLY A 268 22.13 5.70 10.17
CA GLY A 268 23.53 5.23 10.17
C GLY A 268 24.26 5.61 8.88
N ASP A 269 23.67 5.34 7.72
CA ASP A 269 24.24 5.66 6.41
C ASP A 269 24.46 7.17 6.21
N MET A 270 23.55 8.00 6.72
CA MET A 270 23.71 9.47 6.64
C MET A 270 24.84 9.97 7.54
N GLN A 271 25.00 9.37 8.73
CA GLN A 271 26.09 9.72 9.63
C GLN A 271 27.45 9.31 9.04
N THR A 272 27.57 8.11 8.45
CA THR A 272 28.83 7.66 7.81
C THR A 272 29.22 8.57 6.65
N LEU A 273 28.27 8.92 5.76
CA LEU A 273 28.51 9.88 4.67
C LEU A 273 28.99 11.25 5.18
N SER A 274 28.42 11.73 6.30
CA SER A 274 28.83 13.00 6.90
C SER A 274 30.26 12.94 7.46
N ILE A 275 30.63 11.82 8.08
CA ILE A 275 31.97 11.56 8.61
C ILE A 275 32.98 11.47 7.46
N ASP A 276 32.69 10.71 6.40
CA ASP A 276 33.57 10.56 5.25
C ASP A 276 33.82 11.90 4.54
N LYS A 277 32.79 12.74 4.41
CA LYS A 277 32.92 14.10 3.88
C LYS A 277 33.78 14.98 4.80
N ALA A 278 33.60 14.89 6.11
CA ALA A 278 34.43 15.63 7.07
C ALA A 278 35.90 15.18 6.99
N VAL A 279 36.17 13.87 7.01
CA VAL A 279 37.50 13.27 6.84
C VAL A 279 38.15 13.72 5.53
N SER A 280 37.40 13.72 4.43
CA SER A 280 37.87 14.19 3.12
C SER A 280 38.24 15.68 3.12
N SER A 281 37.55 16.51 3.91
CA SER A 281 37.87 17.93 4.02
C SER A 281 39.18 18.19 4.78
N PHE A 282 39.54 17.33 5.73
CA PHE A 282 40.83 17.39 6.41
C PHE A 282 42.01 16.96 5.51
N ALA A 283 41.79 16.07 4.54
CA ALA A 283 42.84 15.60 3.64
C ALA A 283 43.36 16.67 2.66
N PHE A 284 42.63 17.78 2.45
CA PHE A 284 43.07 18.88 1.58
C PHE A 284 43.93 19.94 2.31
N VAL A 285 44.02 19.88 3.64
CA VAL A 285 44.81 20.83 4.45
C VAL A 285 46.18 20.23 4.74
N GLY A 286 47.08 20.21 3.75
CA GLY A 286 48.43 19.70 4.00
C GLY A 286 49.39 19.65 2.82
N LYS A 287 49.91 20.82 2.41
CA LYS A 287 51.35 21.04 2.10
C LYS A 287 51.61 22.52 1.80
N VAL A 288 51.66 23.35 2.85
CA VAL A 288 52.40 24.62 2.75
C VAL A 288 53.89 24.25 2.72
N LYS A 289 54.47 24.20 1.52
CA LYS A 289 55.93 24.11 1.37
C LYS A 289 56.54 25.41 1.90
N ASN A 290 57.11 25.35 3.10
CA ASN A 290 58.06 26.34 3.57
C ASN A 290 59.33 26.21 2.73
N ASN A 291 59.47 27.03 1.70
CA ASN A 291 60.76 27.26 1.04
C ASN A 291 61.53 28.31 1.86
N LYS A 292 62.58 27.85 2.53
CA LYS A 292 63.69 28.68 3.02
C LYS A 292 64.55 29.15 1.86
#